data_AF-A0A924B9N6-F1
#
_entry.id   AF-A0A924B9N6-F1
#
_cell.length_a   1.000
_cell.length_b   1.000
_cell.length_c   1.000
_cell.angle_alpha   90.00
_cell.angle_beta   90.00
_cell.angle_gamma   90.00
#
_symmetry.space_group_name_H-M   'P 1'
#
loop_
_entity.id
_entity.type
_entity.pdbx_description
1 polymer ?
#
loop_
_entity_poly.entity_id
_entity_poly.type
_entity_poly.pdbx_seq_one_letter_code
_entity_poly.pdbx_strand_id
1 'polypeptide(L)' 'MGREMAHQEAGVAVIKKAIDFVKDLALVESPLKTEGKNLFTLLAPDPAKVKEYIKIHPTKKDEVLEPMKEDEPDEE' A
#
# COMPACT_ATOMS: atom_id res chain seq x y z
N MET A 1 8.71 27.73 -7.79
CA MET A 1 7.63 26.74 -7.58
C MET A 1 8.01 25.48 -8.33
N GLY A 2 8.25 24.38 -7.62
CA GLY A 2 8.75 23.14 -8.21
C GLY A 2 7.67 22.39 -9.00
N ARG A 3 8.08 21.68 -10.07
CA ARG A 3 7.21 20.89 -10.96
C ARG A 3 6.29 19.92 -10.20
N GLU A 4 6.74 19.48 -9.02
CA GLU A 4 6.02 18.59 -8.11
C GLU A 4 4.73 19.20 -7.54
N MET A 5 4.72 20.51 -7.25
CA MET A 5 3.49 21.20 -6.80
C MET A 5 2.49 21.43 -7.94
N ALA A 6 2.93 21.43 -9.19
CA ALA A 6 2.07 21.65 -10.35
C ALA A 6 1.28 20.39 -10.78
N HIS A 7 1.67 19.21 -10.29
CA HIS A 7 1.06 17.94 -10.67
C HIS A 7 0.68 17.07 -9.46
N GLN A 8 0.12 17.67 -8.41
CA GLN A 8 -0.54 16.90 -7.34
C GLN A 8 -1.57 15.91 -7.91
N GLU A 9 -2.26 16.29 -8.99
CA GLU A 9 -3.21 15.42 -9.70
C GLU A 9 -2.59 14.13 -10.23
N ALA A 10 -1.33 14.16 -10.67
CA ALA A 10 -0.62 12.97 -11.14
C ALA A 10 -0.32 12.03 -9.96
N GLY A 11 0.12 12.57 -8.82
CA GLY A 11 0.31 11.79 -7.59
C GLY A 11 -0.99 11.15 -7.12
N VAL A 12 -2.09 11.91 -7.14
CA VAL A 12 -3.43 11.41 -6.81
C VAL A 12 -3.85 10.29 -7.74
N ALA A 13 -3.61 10.41 -9.05
CA ALA A 13 -3.94 9.39 -10.03
C ALA A 13 -3.16 8.09 -9.80
N VAL A 14 -1.88 8.18 -9.45
CA VAL A 14 -1.03 7.01 -9.14
C VAL A 14 -1.53 6.31 -7.88
N ILE A 15 -1.81 7.04 -6.81
CA ILE A 15 -2.28 6.42 -5.56
C ILE A 15 -3.66 5.79 -5.75
N LYS A 16 -4.57 6.43 -6.50
CA LYS A 16 -5.86 5.80 -6.83
C LYS A 16 -5.69 4.48 -7.59
N LYS A 17 -4.79 4.43 -8.58
CA LYS A 17 -4.48 3.18 -9.29
C LYS A 17 -3.93 2.11 -8.35
N ALA A 18 -3.09 2.49 -7.38
CA ALA A 18 -2.58 1.55 -6.38
C ALA A 18 -3.69 1.01 -5.47
N ILE A 19 -4.62 1.87 -5.02
CA ILE A 19 -5.80 1.45 -4.23
C ILE A 19 -6.66 0.46 -5.03
N ASP A 20 -6.94 0.77 -6.30
CA ASP A 20 -7.74 -0.10 -7.16
C ASP A 20 -7.06 -1.46 -7.42
N PHE A 21 -5.73 -1.48 -7.52
CA PHE A 21 -4.95 -2.71 -7.72
C PHE A 21 -5.07 -3.69 -6.55
N VAL A 22 -5.20 -3.19 -5.31
CA VAL A 22 -5.28 -4.03 -4.10
C VAL A 22 -6.69 -4.12 -3.50
N LYS A 23 -7.70 -3.61 -4.20
CA LYS A 23 -9.08 -3.48 -3.70
C LYS A 23 -9.74 -4.82 -3.38
N ASP A 24 -9.27 -5.89 -4.01
CA ASP A 24 -9.68 -7.28 -3.81
C ASP A 24 -9.07 -7.92 -2.56
N LEU A 25 -8.05 -7.31 -1.94
CA LEU A 25 -7.35 -7.85 -0.75
C LEU A 25 -7.37 -6.89 0.44
N ALA A 26 -7.45 -5.58 0.18
CA ALA A 26 -7.30 -4.54 1.18
C ALA A 26 -8.55 -3.64 1.29
N LEU A 27 -8.57 -2.88 2.36
CA LEU A 27 -9.54 -1.83 2.67
C LEU A 27 -8.81 -0.52 2.96
N VAL A 28 -9.43 0.60 2.61
CA VAL A 28 -8.87 1.94 2.88
C VAL A 28 -9.25 2.34 4.29
N GLU A 29 -8.27 2.39 5.21
CA GLU A 29 -8.49 2.84 6.59
C GLU A 29 -8.52 4.36 6.69
N SER A 30 -7.55 5.02 6.06
CA SER A 30 -7.53 6.47 5.92
C SER A 30 -7.62 6.84 4.45
N PRO A 31 -8.56 7.73 4.08
CA PRO A 31 -8.60 8.26 2.72
C PRO A 31 -7.31 9.01 2.41
N LEU A 32 -7.12 9.29 1.12
CA LEU A 32 -6.02 10.05 0.59
C LEU A 32 -5.89 11.42 1.28
N LYS A 33 -4.72 11.70 1.86
CA LYS A 33 -4.38 12.94 2.55
C LYS A 33 -3.13 13.56 1.96
N THR A 34 -3.09 14.89 1.97
CA THR A 34 -1.91 15.70 1.63
C THR A 34 -1.35 16.31 2.89
N GLU A 35 -0.06 16.12 3.16
CA GLU A 35 0.66 16.77 4.25
C GLU A 35 1.93 17.41 3.70
N GLY A 36 1.93 18.74 3.62
CA GLY A 36 3.01 19.50 2.99
C GLY A 36 3.19 19.12 1.51
N LYS A 37 4.31 18.48 1.19
CA LYS A 37 4.63 17.98 -0.15
C LYS A 37 4.27 16.49 -0.35
N ASN A 38 3.80 15.82 0.70
CA ASN A 38 3.54 14.39 0.71
C ASN A 38 2.06 14.10 0.45
N LEU A 39 1.80 13.00 -0.24
CA LEU A 39 0.47 12.47 -0.50
C LEU A 39 0.46 11.00 -0.03
N PHE A 40 -0.45 10.64 0.86
CA PHE A 40 -0.49 9.28 1.42
C PHE A 40 -1.90 8.83 1.74
N THR A 41 -2.09 7.52 1.87
CA THR A 41 -3.34 6.86 2.25
C THR A 41 -2.97 5.67 3.13
N LEU A 42 -3.85 5.25 4.04
CA LEU A 42 -3.62 4.04 4.84
C LEU A 42 -4.49 2.91 4.30
N LEU A 43 -3.86 1.77 4.05
CA LEU A 43 -4.49 0.55 3.58
C LEU A 43 -4.26 -0.53 4.63
N ALA A 44 -5.32 -1.25 4.98
CA ALA A 44 -5.22 -2.44 5.81
C ALA A 44 -5.67 -3.68 5.04
N PRO A 45 -5.14 -4.86 5.35
CA PRO A 45 -5.63 -6.11 4.80
C PRO A 45 -7.06 -6.39 5.28
N ASP A 46 -7.95 -6.79 4.37
CA ASP A 46 -9.29 -7.24 4.73
C ASP A 46 -9.26 -8.77 4.98
N PRO A 47 -9.40 -9.24 6.24
CA PRO A 47 -9.30 -10.65 6.56
C PRO A 47 -10.40 -11.50 5.90
N ALA A 48 -11.55 -10.91 5.52
CA ALA A 48 -12.59 -11.63 4.79
C ALA A 48 -12.19 -11.82 3.33
N LYS A 49 -11.73 -10.77 2.66
CA LYS A 49 -11.32 -10.84 1.25
C LYS A 49 -10.06 -11.66 1.04
N VAL A 50 -9.10 -11.59 1.95
CA VAL A 50 -7.88 -12.43 1.91
C VAL A 50 -8.26 -13.91 1.98
N LYS A 51 -9.21 -14.30 2.83
CA LYS A 51 -9.69 -15.70 2.91
C LYS A 51 -10.37 -16.14 1.61
N GLU A 52 -11.16 -15.26 1.00
CA GLU A 52 -11.83 -15.54 -0.27
C GLU A 52 -10.83 -15.66 -1.43
N TYR A 53 -9.83 -14.78 -1.48
CA TYR A 53 -8.74 -14.85 -2.45
C TYR A 53 -7.95 -16.15 -2.34
N ILE A 54 -7.59 -16.60 -1.12
CA ILE A 54 -6.89 -17.87 -0.88
C ILE A 54 -7.74 -19.08 -1.30
N LYS A 55 -9.06 -18.99 -1.18
CA LYS A 55 -9.98 -20.06 -1.61
C LYS A 55 -10.04 -20.18 -3.14
N ILE A 56 -9.95 -19.07 -3.86
CA ILE A 56 -10.01 -19.01 -5.33
C ILE A 56 -8.63 -19.30 -5.95
N HIS A 57 -7.56 -18.85 -5.30
CA HIS A 57 -6.18 -19.06 -5.70
C HIS A 57 -5.46 -19.87 -4.62
N PRO A 58 -5.56 -21.22 -4.65
CA PRO A 58 -4.83 -22.09 -3.74
C PRO A 58 -3.34 -22.12 -4.14
N THR A 59 -2.61 -21.03 -3.89
CA THR A 59 -1.16 -20.99 -4.00
C THR A 59 -0.54 -21.66 -2.77
N LYS A 60 0.51 -22.47 -3.02
CA LYS A 60 1.23 -23.29 -2.04
C LYS A 60 1.64 -22.46 -0.83
N LYS A 61 1.38 -23.00 0.35
CA LYS A 61 1.50 -22.39 1.69
C LYS A 61 2.92 -22.02 2.16
N ASP A 62 3.97 -22.17 1.36
CA ASP A 62 5.34 -22.23 1.89
C ASP A 62 6.37 -21.40 1.11
N GLU A 63 6.03 -20.18 0.70
CA GLU A 63 7.06 -19.14 0.65
C GLU A 63 6.91 -18.29 1.90
N VAL A 64 7.65 -18.70 2.93
CA VAL A 64 7.90 -17.88 4.11
C VAL A 64 8.54 -16.60 3.59
N LEU A 65 7.77 -15.50 3.58
CA LEU A 65 8.34 -14.18 3.41
C LEU A 65 9.29 -14.01 4.60
N GLU A 66 10.59 -14.04 4.34
CA GLU A 66 11.60 -13.78 5.37
C GLU A 66 11.22 -12.48 6.06
N PRO A 67 11.11 -12.46 7.41
CA PRO A 67 10.88 -11.21 8.11
C PRO A 67 11.99 -10.26 7.69
N MET A 68 11.60 -9.10 7.14
CA MET A 68 12.54 -8.00 6.88
C MET A 68 13.36 -7.82 8.15
N LYS A 69 14.67 -8.06 8.05
CA LYS A 69 15.59 -7.79 9.16
C LYS A 69 15.39 -6.33 9.52
N GLU A 70 15.07 -6.08 10.79
CA GLU A 70 15.20 -4.76 11.38
C GLU A 70 16.68 -4.39 11.22
N ASP A 71 17.00 -3.52 10.26
CA ASP A 71 18.31 -2.89 10.20
C ASP A 71 18.46 -2.14 11.53
N GLU A 72 19.35 -2.63 12.39
CA GLU A 72 19.81 -1.92 13.58
C GLU A 72 20.25 -0.51 13.16
N PRO A 73 20.02 0.53 13.98
CA PRO A 73 20.51 1.85 13.67
C PRO A 73 22.04 1.79 13.56
N ASP A 74 22.58 2.11 12.39
CA ASP A 74 24.00 2.37 12.21
C ASP A 74 24.40 3.52 13.16
N GLU A 75 24.90 3.17 14.34
CA GLU A 75 25.72 4.07 15.15
C GLU A 75 27.06 4.22 14.44
N GLU A 76 27.30 5.38 13.80
CA GLU A 76 28.62 6.02 13.66
C GLU A 76 28.50 7.51 13.33
#